data_AF-A0A353DUM1-F1
#
_entry.id   AF-A0A353DUM1-F1
#
_cell.length_a   1.000
_cell.length_b   1.000
_cell.length_c   1.000
_cell.angle_alpha   90.00
_cell.angle_beta   90.00
_cell.angle_gamma   90.00
#
_symmetry.space_group_name_H-M   'P 1'
#
loop_
_entity.id
_entity.type
_entity.pdbx_description
1 polymer ?
#
loop_
_entity_poly.entity_id
_entity_poly.type
_entity_poly.pdbx_seq_one_letter_code
_entity_poly.pdbx_strand_id
1 'polypeptide(L)'
;LLEDDVSFYQRHGRSWKILGTEQGGGPAPRLKLSVEPVGPPVEGGINKAALFDIDEATRIWKNRQLVGMDEIQAGLEVQVNLTWGPFESLATTDIWLDPESLEAFREIQRQRHLRLIRSRFLPGWVNEVTNHDTGGGEMSLTLFGGMDPLLYKEIKQAENPKISDAHVTLRTWRYHQEFAVPSQRTHWQENEDPPLGSSGIELKVTLPQMLDGFRPGQVVRLKGHWTYVLLPFDEWLMAPEDFEQASRMRLP
;
A
#
# COMPACT_ATOMS: atom_id res chain seq x y z
N LEU A 1 5.47 12.06 2.73
CA LEU A 1 4.74 10.90 2.17
C LEU A 1 3.56 11.43 1.38
N LEU A 2 3.13 10.72 0.33
CA LEU A 2 1.89 11.09 -0.36
C LEU A 2 0.72 10.87 0.62
N GLU A 3 -0.09 11.90 0.80
CA GLU A 3 -1.21 11.92 1.74
C GLU A 3 -2.52 11.89 0.93
N ASP A 4 -3.52 11.19 1.42
CA ASP A 4 -4.87 11.21 0.82
C ASP A 4 -5.63 12.47 1.29
N ASP A 5 -6.69 12.83 0.56
CA ASP A 5 -7.45 14.05 0.85
C ASP A 5 -8.03 14.04 2.27
N VAL A 6 -8.52 12.89 2.73
CA VAL A 6 -9.11 12.75 4.07
C VAL A 6 -8.07 13.06 5.15
N SER A 7 -6.89 12.43 5.09
CA SER A 7 -5.83 12.70 6.08
C SER A 7 -5.35 14.13 5.99
N PHE A 8 -5.22 14.68 4.77
CA PHE A 8 -4.83 16.07 4.55
C PHE A 8 -5.81 17.05 5.21
N TYR A 9 -7.11 16.95 4.92
CA TYR A 9 -8.11 17.86 5.48
C TYR A 9 -8.23 17.68 7.00
N GLN A 10 -8.20 16.44 7.50
CA GLN A 10 -8.28 16.19 8.94
C GLN A 10 -7.08 16.72 9.73
N ARG A 11 -5.87 16.60 9.18
CA ARG A 11 -4.65 17.16 9.79
C ARG A 11 -4.74 18.67 9.97
N HIS A 12 -5.48 19.35 9.08
CA HIS A 12 -5.74 20.79 9.17
C HIS A 12 -7.04 21.13 9.93
N GLY A 13 -7.65 20.16 10.61
CA GLY A 13 -8.87 20.36 11.39
C GLY A 13 -10.10 20.71 10.53
N ARG A 14 -10.17 20.13 9.32
CA ARG A 14 -11.18 20.43 8.32
C ARG A 14 -12.12 19.26 8.06
N SER A 15 -13.38 19.61 7.83
CA SER A 15 -14.48 18.69 7.53
C SER A 15 -15.46 19.33 6.55
N TRP A 16 -16.51 18.61 6.20
CA TRP A 16 -17.50 19.02 5.20
C TRP A 16 -18.88 19.00 5.82
N LYS A 17 -19.65 20.07 5.67
CA LYS A 17 -21.06 20.09 6.04
C LYS A 17 -21.92 19.93 4.80
N ILE A 18 -22.83 18.97 4.83
CA ILE A 18 -23.71 18.68 3.71
C ILE A 18 -24.78 19.77 3.62
N LEU A 19 -24.93 20.39 2.45
CA LEU A 19 -26.03 21.30 2.14
C LEU A 19 -27.21 20.55 1.52
N GLY A 20 -26.94 19.46 0.80
CA GLY A 20 -27.93 18.60 0.18
C GLY A 20 -27.36 17.88 -1.04
N THR A 21 -28.23 17.31 -1.85
CA THR A 21 -27.87 16.71 -3.15
C THR A 21 -28.56 17.46 -4.29
N GLU A 22 -27.84 17.71 -5.36
CA GLU A 22 -28.33 18.42 -6.54
C GLU A 22 -28.15 17.56 -7.79
N GLN A 23 -29.11 17.59 -8.71
CA GLN A 23 -28.94 16.95 -10.01
C GLN A 23 -28.09 17.85 -10.90
N GLY A 24 -26.93 17.37 -11.33
CA GLY A 24 -26.06 18.09 -12.26
C GLY A 24 -26.75 18.30 -13.61
N GLY A 25 -26.54 19.48 -14.21
CA GLY A 25 -26.99 19.77 -15.57
C GLY A 25 -26.10 19.13 -16.65
N GLY A 26 -26.61 19.03 -17.89
CA GLY A 26 -25.85 18.59 -19.05
C GLY A 26 -26.32 17.24 -19.65
N PRO A 27 -25.63 16.74 -20.70
CA PRO A 27 -26.06 15.57 -21.47
C PRO A 27 -25.97 14.23 -20.72
N ALA A 28 -25.25 14.18 -19.59
CA ALA A 28 -25.18 13.04 -18.68
C ALA A 28 -25.33 13.53 -17.23
N PRO A 29 -26.56 13.79 -16.77
CA PRO A 29 -26.80 14.40 -15.46
C PRO A 29 -26.40 13.44 -14.34
N ARG A 30 -25.44 13.84 -13.51
CA ARG A 30 -24.97 13.09 -12.34
C ARG A 30 -25.49 13.71 -11.05
N LEU A 31 -25.68 12.88 -10.03
CA LEU A 31 -26.01 13.37 -8.69
C LEU A 31 -24.77 14.01 -8.08
N LYS A 32 -24.91 15.22 -7.54
CA LYS A 32 -23.83 15.97 -6.89
C LYS A 32 -24.15 16.15 -5.42
N LEU A 33 -23.19 15.85 -4.56
CA LEU A 33 -23.20 16.20 -3.15
C LEU A 33 -22.75 17.65 -3.00
N SER A 34 -23.64 18.51 -2.52
CA SER A 34 -23.35 19.91 -2.22
C SER A 34 -22.83 20.02 -0.80
N VAL A 35 -21.61 20.53 -0.65
CA VAL A 35 -20.96 20.66 0.66
C VAL A 35 -20.35 22.03 0.87
N GLU A 36 -20.34 22.47 2.12
CA GLU A 36 -19.56 23.61 2.58
C GLU A 36 -18.41 23.14 3.47
N PRO A 37 -17.20 23.69 3.33
CA PRO A 37 -16.13 23.33 4.23
C PRO A 37 -16.34 23.93 5.63
N VAL A 38 -16.01 23.14 6.65
CA VAL A 38 -16.03 23.54 8.06
C VAL A 38 -14.60 23.49 8.61
N GLY A 39 -14.18 24.55 9.30
CA GLY A 39 -12.83 24.69 9.87
C GLY A 39 -12.00 25.81 9.21
N PRO A 40 -10.71 25.94 9.57
CA PRO A 40 -9.86 27.01 9.08
C PRO A 40 -9.57 26.88 7.57
N PRO A 41 -9.31 28.00 6.86
CA PRO A 41 -8.86 27.97 5.47
C PRO A 41 -7.56 27.17 5.33
N VAL A 42 -7.48 26.31 4.31
CA VAL A 42 -6.32 25.45 4.05
C VAL A 42 -5.68 25.88 2.74
N GLU A 43 -4.38 26.18 2.76
CA GLU A 43 -3.63 26.53 1.56
C GLU A 43 -3.56 25.34 0.59
N GLY A 44 -3.84 25.58 -0.69
CA GLY A 44 -3.92 24.53 -1.70
C GLY A 44 -5.16 23.63 -1.62
N GLY A 45 -6.05 23.85 -0.64
CA GLY A 45 -7.30 23.11 -0.47
C GLY A 45 -8.54 23.84 -1.01
N ILE A 46 -9.67 23.14 -1.03
CA ILE A 46 -10.95 23.69 -1.47
C ILE A 46 -11.56 24.55 -0.35
N ASN A 47 -11.55 25.88 -0.56
CA ASN A 47 -11.94 26.86 0.44
C ASN A 47 -13.39 27.37 0.38
N LYS A 48 -14.13 26.98 -0.65
CA LYS A 48 -15.49 27.44 -0.91
C LYS A 48 -16.43 26.24 -0.96
N ALA A 49 -17.74 26.51 -0.98
CA ALA A 49 -18.73 25.49 -1.27
C ALA A 49 -18.38 24.78 -2.58
N ALA A 50 -18.50 23.45 -2.57
CA ALA A 50 -18.10 22.59 -3.67
C ALA A 50 -19.17 21.54 -3.94
N LEU A 51 -19.17 21.06 -5.18
CA LEU A 51 -20.04 19.99 -5.63
C LEU A 51 -19.19 18.77 -5.94
N PHE A 52 -19.46 17.65 -5.29
CA PHE A 52 -18.78 16.39 -5.53
C PHE A 52 -19.71 15.40 -6.23
N ASP A 53 -19.26 14.79 -7.32
CA ASP A 53 -20.02 13.75 -8.00
C ASP A 53 -20.16 12.51 -7.11
N ILE A 54 -21.40 12.04 -6.97
CA ILE A 54 -21.75 10.80 -6.26
C ILE A 54 -22.57 9.90 -7.17
N ASP A 55 -22.40 8.59 -7.02
CA ASP A 55 -23.14 7.58 -7.77
C ASP A 55 -23.39 6.32 -6.92
N GLU A 56 -24.02 5.31 -7.49
CA GLU A 56 -24.33 4.05 -6.79
C GLU A 56 -23.10 3.29 -6.28
N ALA A 57 -21.89 3.62 -6.77
CA ALA A 57 -20.64 3.04 -6.30
C ALA A 57 -20.02 3.83 -5.14
N THR A 58 -20.51 5.04 -4.83
CA THR A 58 -20.09 5.82 -3.67
C THR A 58 -20.48 5.09 -2.39
N ARG A 59 -19.49 4.75 -1.56
CA ARG A 59 -19.70 4.03 -0.30
C ARG A 59 -20.00 5.02 0.82
N ILE A 60 -21.15 4.89 1.46
CA ILE A 60 -21.56 5.74 2.57
C ILE A 60 -21.44 4.93 3.85
N TRP A 61 -20.68 5.46 4.81
CA TRP A 61 -20.38 4.79 6.06
C TRP A 61 -21.08 5.49 7.23
N LYS A 62 -21.82 4.70 8.01
CA LYS A 62 -22.43 5.12 9.26
C LYS A 62 -22.37 4.00 10.30
N ASN A 63 -22.02 4.30 11.53
CA ASN A 63 -21.93 3.33 12.63
C ASN A 63 -21.14 2.05 12.25
N ARG A 64 -20.01 2.21 11.55
CA ARG A 64 -19.12 1.13 11.07
C ARG A 64 -19.76 0.19 10.02
N GLN A 65 -20.83 0.63 9.36
CA GLN A 65 -21.55 -0.14 8.34
C GLN A 65 -21.75 0.68 7.07
N LEU A 66 -21.94 -0.01 5.95
CA LEU A 66 -22.35 0.62 4.70
C LEU A 66 -23.86 0.88 4.75
N VAL A 67 -24.25 2.11 4.46
CA VAL A 67 -25.64 2.55 4.41
C VAL A 67 -25.99 3.10 3.03
N GLY A 68 -27.30 3.27 2.78
CA GLY A 68 -27.78 3.84 1.53
C GLY A 68 -27.68 5.37 1.49
N MET A 69 -27.99 5.92 0.31
CA MET A 69 -28.01 7.37 0.08
C MET A 69 -29.08 8.12 0.88
N ASP A 70 -30.11 7.41 1.34
CA ASP A 70 -31.19 7.92 2.19
C ASP A 70 -30.71 8.46 3.55
N GLU A 71 -29.53 8.04 4.00
CA GLU A 71 -28.91 8.52 5.23
C GLU A 71 -28.16 9.86 5.05
N ILE A 72 -27.99 10.34 3.81
CA ILE A 72 -27.39 11.64 3.52
C ILE A 72 -28.41 12.74 3.83
N GLN A 73 -28.21 13.44 4.93
CA GLN A 73 -29.07 14.54 5.36
C GLN A 73 -28.32 15.87 5.38
N ALA A 74 -29.02 16.94 5.01
CA ALA A 74 -28.49 18.29 5.09
C ALA A 74 -28.16 18.66 6.56
N GLY A 75 -27.06 19.36 6.76
CA GLY A 75 -26.55 19.79 8.06
C GLY A 75 -25.58 18.82 8.73
N LEU A 76 -25.43 17.59 8.24
CA LEU A 76 -24.46 16.64 8.78
C LEU A 76 -23.03 17.06 8.44
N GLU A 77 -22.14 16.93 9.42
CA GLU A 77 -20.70 17.09 9.26
C GLU A 77 -20.06 15.74 8.94
N VAL A 78 -19.32 15.69 7.83
CA VAL A 78 -18.83 14.46 7.22
C VAL A 78 -17.38 14.60 6.78
N GLN A 79 -16.75 13.45 6.55
CA GLN A 79 -15.48 13.35 5.85
C GLN A 79 -15.71 12.68 4.49
N VAL A 80 -14.99 13.11 3.47
CA VAL A 80 -15.14 12.57 2.11
C VAL A 80 -13.78 12.26 1.51
N ASN A 81 -13.70 11.14 0.78
CA ASN A 81 -12.52 10.77 0.01
C ASN A 81 -12.69 11.17 -1.44
N LEU A 82 -11.86 12.13 -1.88
CA LEU A 82 -11.95 12.71 -3.20
C LEU A 82 -11.23 11.84 -4.24
N THR A 83 -11.75 11.86 -5.45
CA THR A 83 -11.11 11.27 -6.62
C THR A 83 -11.45 12.10 -7.85
N TRP A 84 -10.79 11.81 -8.98
CA TRP A 84 -11.06 12.51 -10.21
C TRP A 84 -12.36 12.01 -10.84
N GLY A 85 -13.31 12.92 -11.03
CA GLY A 85 -14.51 12.69 -11.79
C GLY A 85 -14.31 12.99 -13.28
N PRO A 86 -15.29 12.67 -14.12
CA PRO A 86 -15.25 13.07 -15.53
C PRO A 86 -15.35 14.60 -15.67
N PHE A 87 -14.85 15.14 -16.79
CA PHE A 87 -14.99 16.56 -17.16
C PHE A 87 -14.49 17.55 -16.08
N GLU A 88 -13.32 17.30 -15.51
CA GLU A 88 -12.69 18.18 -14.49
C GLU A 88 -13.54 18.36 -13.22
N SER A 89 -14.47 17.45 -12.97
CA SER A 89 -15.20 17.39 -11.70
C SER A 89 -14.43 16.58 -10.66
N LEU A 90 -14.73 16.84 -9.38
CA LEU A 90 -14.29 15.99 -8.29
C LEU A 90 -15.42 15.00 -7.98
N ALA A 91 -15.08 13.72 -7.87
CA ALA A 91 -15.98 12.67 -7.44
C ALA A 91 -15.61 12.18 -6.05
N THR A 92 -16.54 11.51 -5.38
CA THR A 92 -16.30 10.93 -4.05
C THR A 92 -16.42 9.40 -4.08
N THR A 93 -15.42 8.72 -3.52
CA THR A 93 -15.42 7.25 -3.41
C THR A 93 -16.04 6.77 -2.10
N ASP A 94 -15.75 7.46 -1.00
CA ASP A 94 -16.23 7.14 0.34
C ASP A 94 -16.71 8.41 1.05
N ILE A 95 -17.84 8.32 1.73
CA ILE A 95 -18.39 9.36 2.62
C ILE A 95 -18.52 8.75 4.01
N TRP A 96 -17.93 9.38 5.03
CA TRP A 96 -18.07 8.98 6.41
C TRP A 96 -18.95 9.98 7.15
N LEU A 97 -20.12 9.52 7.61
CA LEU A 97 -21.10 10.35 8.33
C LEU A 97 -20.75 10.52 9.81
N ASP A 98 -19.83 9.70 10.34
CA ASP A 98 -19.41 9.74 11.72
C ASP A 98 -17.92 9.38 11.89
N PRO A 99 -17.26 9.82 12.98
CA PRO A 99 -15.86 9.51 13.24
C PRO A 99 -15.57 8.03 13.49
N GLU A 100 -16.51 7.26 14.04
CA GLU A 100 -16.29 5.84 14.38
C GLU A 100 -16.15 4.99 13.11
N SER A 101 -16.94 5.30 12.09
CA SER A 101 -16.88 4.70 10.76
C SER A 101 -15.55 4.97 10.07
N LEU A 102 -15.03 6.18 10.21
CA LEU A 102 -13.73 6.52 9.65
C LEU A 102 -12.60 5.77 10.35
N GLU A 103 -12.64 5.70 11.68
CA GLU A 103 -11.64 4.95 12.45
C GLU A 103 -11.69 3.45 12.14
N ALA A 104 -12.90 2.90 11.97
CA ALA A 104 -13.09 1.53 11.50
C ALA A 104 -12.46 1.31 10.12
N PHE A 105 -12.66 2.25 9.18
CA PHE A 105 -12.10 2.16 7.84
C PHE A 105 -10.57 2.26 7.85
N ARG A 106 -9.99 3.15 8.67
CA ARG A 106 -8.53 3.24 8.86
C ARG A 106 -7.95 1.92 9.32
N GLU A 107 -8.59 1.26 10.28
CA GLU A 107 -8.14 -0.05 10.76
C GLU A 107 -8.28 -1.13 9.67
N ILE A 108 -9.36 -1.11 8.87
CA ILE A 108 -9.51 -2.03 7.73
C ILE A 108 -8.39 -1.83 6.70
N GLN A 109 -8.07 -0.58 6.35
CA GLN A 109 -6.97 -0.24 5.44
C GLN A 109 -5.63 -0.72 6.00
N ARG A 110 -5.37 -0.44 7.29
CA ARG A 110 -4.18 -0.90 8.01
C ARG A 110 -4.04 -2.42 7.95
N GLN A 111 -5.09 -3.18 8.26
CA GLN A 111 -5.06 -4.64 8.25
C GLN A 111 -4.86 -5.20 6.83
N ARG A 112 -5.47 -4.59 5.81
CA ARG A 112 -5.25 -4.94 4.40
C ARG A 112 -3.80 -4.73 4.00
N HIS A 113 -3.22 -3.58 4.37
CA HIS A 113 -1.82 -3.27 4.13
C HIS A 113 -0.88 -4.26 4.82
N LEU A 114 -1.08 -4.51 6.13
CA LEU A 114 -0.30 -5.50 6.88
C LEU A 114 -0.36 -6.88 6.22
N ARG A 115 -1.56 -7.34 5.83
CA ARG A 115 -1.73 -8.63 5.15
C ARG A 115 -1.02 -8.65 3.79
N LEU A 116 -1.12 -7.56 3.03
CA LEU A 116 -0.47 -7.44 1.72
C LEU A 116 1.05 -7.54 1.86
N ILE A 117 1.66 -6.76 2.76
CA ILE A 117 3.10 -6.76 2.96
C ILE A 117 3.58 -8.09 3.58
N ARG A 118 2.85 -8.67 4.53
CA ARG A 118 3.21 -10.00 5.06
C ARG A 118 3.17 -11.09 3.99
N SER A 119 2.25 -10.99 3.02
CA SER A 119 2.14 -11.95 1.91
C SER A 119 3.23 -11.79 0.84
N ARG A 120 3.68 -10.55 0.58
CA ARG A 120 4.60 -10.18 -0.51
C ARG A 120 5.99 -9.76 -0.05
N PHE A 121 6.20 -9.78 1.27
CA PHE A 121 7.39 -9.32 1.97
C PHE A 121 7.68 -7.82 1.86
N LEU A 122 8.51 -7.35 2.80
CA LEU A 122 8.84 -5.94 2.94
C LEU A 122 9.83 -5.53 1.84
N PRO A 123 9.51 -4.54 1.00
CA PRO A 123 10.39 -4.15 -0.08
C PRO A 123 11.51 -3.21 0.36
N GLY A 124 12.65 -3.31 -0.33
CA GLY A 124 13.77 -2.40 -0.20
C GLY A 124 14.57 -2.28 -1.49
N TRP A 125 15.31 -1.19 -1.61
CA TRP A 125 16.22 -0.89 -2.72
C TRP A 125 17.62 -1.40 -2.42
N VAL A 126 18.29 -1.96 -3.42
CA VAL A 126 19.70 -2.38 -3.32
C VAL A 126 20.62 -1.20 -3.63
N ASN A 127 21.44 -0.82 -2.65
CA ASN A 127 22.38 0.29 -2.80
C ASN A 127 23.71 -0.19 -3.37
N GLU A 128 24.36 -1.13 -2.69
CA GLU A 128 25.68 -1.64 -3.06
C GLU A 128 25.73 -3.15 -2.89
N VAL A 129 26.59 -3.79 -3.69
CA VAL A 129 26.78 -5.24 -3.72
C VAL A 129 28.26 -5.54 -3.86
N THR A 130 28.78 -6.37 -2.96
CA THR A 130 30.16 -6.86 -2.96
C THR A 130 30.13 -8.38 -3.05
N ASN A 131 30.58 -8.94 -4.17
CA ASN A 131 30.68 -10.40 -4.33
C ASN A 131 31.97 -10.94 -3.71
N HIS A 132 31.91 -12.14 -3.15
CA HIS A 132 33.11 -12.84 -2.67
C HIS A 132 33.67 -13.76 -3.75
N ASP A 133 34.98 -13.98 -3.74
CA ASP A 133 35.68 -14.84 -4.71
C ASP A 133 35.23 -16.32 -4.67
N THR A 134 34.74 -16.78 -3.51
CA THR A 134 34.32 -18.17 -3.28
C THR A 134 32.80 -18.36 -3.39
N GLY A 135 32.07 -17.35 -3.87
CA GLY A 135 30.61 -17.34 -3.96
C GLY A 135 29.93 -16.62 -2.80
N GLY A 136 28.69 -16.19 -3.04
CA GLY A 136 27.98 -15.31 -2.10
C GLY A 136 28.50 -13.87 -2.15
N GLY A 137 28.07 -13.07 -1.17
CA GLY A 137 28.45 -11.67 -1.12
C GLY A 137 27.77 -10.90 0.01
N GLU A 138 28.13 -9.64 0.12
CA GLU A 138 27.50 -8.65 0.99
C GLU A 138 26.68 -7.68 0.16
N MET A 139 25.55 -7.26 0.72
CA MET A 139 24.64 -6.33 0.07
C MET A 139 24.14 -5.31 1.09
N SER A 140 24.10 -4.04 0.68
CA SER A 140 23.47 -2.97 1.44
C SER A 140 22.12 -2.62 0.82
N LEU A 141 21.13 -2.42 1.68
CA LEU A 141 19.73 -2.24 1.31
C LEU A 141 19.12 -1.06 2.08
N THR A 142 18.24 -0.30 1.44
CA THR A 142 17.38 0.70 2.11
C THR A 142 15.93 0.30 1.98
N LEU A 143 15.20 0.21 3.10
CA LEU A 143 13.77 -0.14 3.06
C LEU A 143 12.93 1.05 2.56
N PHE A 144 11.88 0.77 1.79
CA PHE A 144 10.96 1.83 1.35
C PHE A 144 10.12 2.36 2.51
N GLY A 145 9.82 3.66 2.46
CA GLY A 145 8.95 4.35 3.42
C GLY A 145 7.47 4.09 3.18
N GLY A 146 6.63 4.57 4.12
CA GLY A 146 5.16 4.45 4.02
C GLY A 146 4.58 3.10 4.46
N MET A 147 5.41 2.18 4.96
CA MET A 147 4.95 0.92 5.55
C MET A 147 4.49 1.12 7.01
N ASP A 148 3.64 0.23 7.52
CA ASP A 148 3.23 0.25 8.92
C ASP A 148 4.47 0.06 9.84
N PRO A 149 4.65 0.87 10.89
CA PRO A 149 5.78 0.75 11.83
C PRO A 149 5.98 -0.65 12.42
N LEU A 150 4.90 -1.42 12.57
CA LEU A 150 4.94 -2.78 13.07
C LEU A 150 5.73 -3.72 12.13
N LEU A 151 5.67 -3.51 10.81
CA LEU A 151 6.40 -4.33 9.84
C LEU A 151 7.91 -4.16 9.98
N TYR A 152 8.39 -2.92 10.18
CA TYR A 152 9.81 -2.67 10.42
C TYR A 152 10.28 -3.31 11.74
N LYS A 153 9.45 -3.23 12.79
CA LYS A 153 9.75 -3.87 14.09
C LYS A 153 9.86 -5.39 13.95
N GLU A 154 8.92 -6.02 13.23
CA GLU A 154 8.94 -7.46 12.98
C GLU A 154 10.17 -7.91 12.18
N ILE A 155 10.59 -7.13 11.18
CA ILE A 155 11.81 -7.41 10.40
C ILE A 155 13.09 -7.18 11.24
N LYS A 156 13.11 -6.15 12.09
CA LYS A 156 14.24 -5.88 12.99
C LYS A 156 14.44 -7.04 13.98
N GLN A 157 13.36 -7.66 14.43
CA GLN A 157 13.39 -8.84 15.32
C GLN A 157 13.85 -10.13 14.61
N ALA A 158 13.75 -10.20 13.28
CA ALA A 158 14.26 -11.33 12.52
C ALA A 158 15.79 -11.31 12.46
N GLU A 159 16.45 -12.27 13.11
CA GLU A 159 17.92 -12.41 13.09
C GLU A 159 18.45 -12.77 11.70
N ASN A 160 17.75 -13.69 11.02
CA ASN A 160 18.11 -14.19 9.69
C ASN A 160 16.93 -14.02 8.71
N PRO A 161 16.61 -12.78 8.29
CA PRO A 161 15.55 -12.57 7.33
C PRO A 161 15.89 -13.25 6.00
N LYS A 162 14.89 -13.79 5.32
CA LYS A 162 15.11 -14.32 3.96
C LYS A 162 14.91 -13.22 2.94
N ILE A 163 15.69 -13.23 1.87
CA ILE A 163 15.63 -12.19 0.83
C ILE A 163 15.25 -12.84 -0.49
N SER A 164 14.36 -12.16 -1.20
CA SER A 164 13.92 -12.54 -2.54
C SER A 164 14.04 -11.34 -3.47
N ASP A 165 14.33 -11.60 -4.74
CA ASP A 165 14.24 -10.59 -5.77
C ASP A 165 12.78 -10.27 -6.10
N ALA A 166 12.47 -9.00 -6.36
CA ALA A 166 11.11 -8.53 -6.63
C ALA A 166 10.72 -8.66 -8.12
N HIS A 167 11.63 -9.06 -9.00
CA HIS A 167 11.39 -9.09 -10.43
C HIS A 167 10.50 -10.29 -10.81
N VAL A 168 9.42 -10.00 -11.53
CA VAL A 168 8.38 -11.00 -11.85
C VAL A 168 8.85 -12.12 -12.79
N THR A 169 9.94 -11.88 -13.53
CA THR A 169 10.52 -12.88 -14.44
C THR A 169 11.51 -13.82 -13.77
N LEU A 170 11.96 -13.51 -12.54
CA LEU A 170 12.94 -14.31 -11.82
C LEU A 170 12.25 -15.30 -10.87
N ARG A 171 12.85 -16.48 -10.77
CA ARG A 171 12.28 -17.67 -10.10
C ARG A 171 11.87 -17.41 -8.65
N THR A 172 12.56 -16.51 -7.95
CA THR A 172 12.28 -16.17 -6.54
C THR A 172 10.94 -15.48 -6.30
N TRP A 173 10.31 -14.94 -7.35
CA TRP A 173 8.98 -14.31 -7.24
C TRP A 173 7.82 -15.28 -7.51
N ARG A 174 8.04 -16.44 -8.14
CA ARG A 174 6.96 -17.40 -8.43
C ARG A 174 6.61 -18.23 -7.20
N TYR A 175 5.50 -17.90 -6.53
CA TYR A 175 4.68 -18.70 -5.58
C TYR A 175 5.37 -19.45 -4.42
N HIS A 176 6.69 -19.56 -4.40
CA HIS A 176 7.45 -20.52 -3.63
C HIS A 176 8.54 -19.77 -2.86
N GLN A 177 8.18 -19.38 -1.64
CA GLN A 177 9.09 -18.75 -0.68
C GLN A 177 10.26 -19.67 -0.28
N GLU A 178 10.25 -20.94 -0.69
CA GLU A 178 11.36 -21.88 -0.55
C GLU A 178 12.62 -21.45 -1.31
N PHE A 179 12.47 -20.60 -2.34
CA PHE A 179 13.61 -20.05 -3.09
C PHE A 179 14.15 -18.73 -2.53
N ALA A 180 13.57 -18.19 -1.44
CA ALA A 180 14.14 -17.02 -0.78
C ALA A 180 15.47 -17.38 -0.12
N VAL A 181 16.52 -16.60 -0.41
CA VAL A 181 17.88 -16.85 0.05
C VAL A 181 17.98 -16.46 1.54
N PRO A 182 18.46 -17.35 2.41
CA PRO A 182 18.71 -16.98 3.80
C PRO A 182 19.81 -15.92 3.85
N SER A 183 19.58 -14.85 4.61
CA SER A 183 20.56 -13.79 4.81
C SER A 183 20.90 -13.67 6.28
N GLN A 184 22.14 -13.27 6.56
CA GLN A 184 22.57 -12.90 7.91
C GLN A 184 22.69 -11.37 7.96
N ARG A 185 21.94 -10.73 8.85
CA ARG A 185 22.03 -9.28 9.03
C ARG A 185 23.30 -8.92 9.79
N THR A 186 24.13 -8.08 9.20
CA THR A 186 25.37 -7.58 9.81
C THR A 186 25.21 -6.19 10.38
N HIS A 187 24.36 -5.35 9.79
CA HIS A 187 24.15 -3.97 10.23
C HIS A 187 22.69 -3.52 10.11
N TRP A 188 22.27 -2.63 11.01
CA TRP A 188 20.98 -1.94 10.99
C TRP A 188 21.19 -0.49 11.44
N GLN A 189 20.87 0.45 10.56
CA GLN A 189 20.99 1.89 10.81
C GLN A 189 19.66 2.55 10.50
N GLU A 190 19.27 3.50 11.35
CA GLU A 190 18.08 4.33 11.15
C GLU A 190 18.54 5.77 11.00
N ASN A 191 18.13 6.41 9.92
CA ASN A 191 18.35 7.83 9.66
C ASN A 191 17.08 8.61 10.04
N GLU A 192 17.25 9.72 10.76
CA GLU A 192 16.14 10.54 11.27
C GLU A 192 15.47 11.37 10.17
N ASP A 193 16.20 11.77 9.12
CA ASP A 193 15.68 12.59 8.02
C ASP A 193 15.92 11.95 6.64
N PRO A 194 15.17 10.89 6.29
CA PRO A 194 15.32 10.22 5.02
C PRO A 194 14.66 11.00 3.87
N PRO A 195 15.18 10.84 2.63
CA PRO A 195 14.54 11.42 1.46
C PRO A 195 13.14 10.83 1.24
N LEU A 196 12.29 11.58 0.54
CA LEU A 196 10.91 11.17 0.24
C LEU A 196 10.86 9.75 -0.38
N GLY A 197 10.05 8.88 0.22
CA GLY A 197 9.88 7.48 -0.23
C GLY A 197 10.86 6.50 0.41
N SER A 198 11.88 6.96 1.12
CA SER A 198 12.75 6.12 1.96
C SER A 198 12.21 6.05 3.38
N SER A 199 12.40 4.91 4.04
CA SER A 199 12.13 4.75 5.47
C SER A 199 13.26 5.29 6.35
N GLY A 200 14.43 5.57 5.77
CA GLY A 200 15.67 5.86 6.51
C GLY A 200 16.31 4.63 7.14
N ILE A 201 15.74 3.45 6.95
CA ILE A 201 16.27 2.21 7.49
C ILE A 201 17.21 1.60 6.47
N GLU A 202 18.50 1.57 6.80
CA GLU A 202 19.55 0.92 6.04
C GLU A 202 20.00 -0.35 6.75
N LEU A 203 20.25 -1.39 5.97
CA LEU A 203 20.70 -2.67 6.49
C LEU A 203 21.76 -3.29 5.58
N LYS A 204 22.74 -3.94 6.20
CA LYS A 204 23.74 -4.73 5.50
C LYS A 204 23.50 -6.20 5.81
N VAL A 205 23.56 -7.02 4.77
CA VAL A 205 23.27 -8.44 4.82
C VAL A 205 24.34 -9.22 4.09
N THR A 206 24.72 -10.36 4.66
CA THR A 206 25.59 -11.34 4.01
C THR A 206 24.74 -12.47 3.48
N LEU A 207 24.97 -12.83 2.22
CA LEU A 207 24.23 -13.85 1.49
C LEU A 207 25.18 -14.97 1.06
N PRO A 208 24.79 -16.24 1.21
CA PRO A 208 25.58 -17.37 0.71
C PRO A 208 25.52 -17.51 -0.81
N GLN A 209 24.48 -16.96 -1.44
CA GLN A 209 24.25 -17.03 -2.89
C GLN A 209 23.77 -15.69 -3.41
N MET A 210 24.48 -15.16 -4.41
CA MET A 210 24.12 -13.93 -5.09
C MET A 210 23.32 -14.26 -6.34
N LEU A 211 22.07 -13.81 -6.36
CA LEU A 211 21.16 -14.00 -7.49
C LEU A 211 21.22 -12.82 -8.44
N ASP A 212 20.74 -13.02 -9.67
CA ASP A 212 20.76 -12.00 -10.72
C ASP A 212 20.03 -10.70 -10.34
N GLY A 213 18.99 -10.81 -9.51
CA GLY A 213 18.22 -9.67 -9.01
C GLY A 213 18.89 -8.90 -7.87
N PHE A 214 19.95 -9.42 -7.25
CA PHE A 214 20.68 -8.75 -6.18
C PHE A 214 21.76 -7.84 -6.77
N ARG A 215 21.32 -6.80 -7.48
CA ARG A 215 22.19 -5.82 -8.14
C ARG A 215 21.84 -4.40 -7.68
N PRO A 216 22.81 -3.48 -7.63
CA PRO A 216 22.55 -2.07 -7.35
C PRO A 216 21.44 -1.53 -8.26
N GLY A 217 20.49 -0.81 -7.68
CA GLY A 217 19.35 -0.26 -8.40
C GLY A 217 18.13 -1.19 -8.52
N GLN A 218 18.24 -2.45 -8.09
CA GLN A 218 17.12 -3.39 -8.11
C GLN A 218 16.34 -3.36 -6.79
N VAL A 219 15.14 -3.92 -6.82
CA VAL A 219 14.25 -4.02 -5.66
C VAL A 219 14.26 -5.45 -5.15
N VAL A 220 14.49 -5.59 -3.84
CA VAL A 220 14.41 -6.86 -3.13
C VAL A 220 13.30 -6.83 -2.09
N ARG A 221 13.00 -8.00 -1.57
CA ARG A 221 11.86 -8.28 -0.69
C ARG A 221 12.34 -9.10 0.51
N LEU A 222 12.25 -8.52 1.70
CA LEU A 222 12.69 -9.10 2.97
C LEU A 222 11.53 -9.78 3.70
N LYS A 223 11.71 -11.07 3.96
CA LYS A 223 10.77 -11.91 4.70
C LYS A 223 11.15 -11.93 6.18
N GLY A 224 10.18 -11.57 7.02
CA GLY A 224 10.22 -11.76 8.48
C GLY A 224 9.68 -13.13 8.92
N HIS A 225 9.26 -13.24 10.17
CA HIS A 225 8.67 -14.45 10.77
C HIS A 225 7.24 -14.76 10.29
N TRP A 226 6.81 -14.19 9.16
CA TRP A 226 5.44 -14.30 8.69
C TRP A 226 5.18 -15.67 8.07
N THR A 227 4.17 -16.34 8.59
CA THR A 227 3.62 -17.56 8.02
C THR A 227 2.88 -17.21 6.73
N TYR A 228 3.19 -17.91 5.65
CA TYR A 228 2.47 -17.80 4.39
C TYR A 228 1.74 -19.10 4.11
N VAL A 229 0.54 -18.99 3.57
CA VAL A 229 -0.25 -20.13 3.11
C VAL A 229 0.13 -20.37 1.66
N LEU A 230 0.97 -21.38 1.41
CA LEU A 230 1.14 -21.92 0.07
C LEU A 230 -0.19 -22.56 -0.33
N LEU A 231 -0.61 -22.34 -1.57
CA LEU A 231 -1.66 -23.17 -2.15
C LEU A 231 -1.14 -24.61 -2.12
N PRO A 232 -1.88 -25.58 -1.54
CA PRO A 232 -1.48 -26.98 -1.61
C PRO A 232 -1.20 -27.38 -3.06
N PHE A 233 -0.17 -28.20 -3.27
CA PHE A 233 0.21 -28.63 -4.62
C PHE A 233 -0.97 -29.26 -5.37
N ASP A 234 -1.87 -29.94 -4.66
CA ASP A 234 -3.06 -30.59 -5.20
C ASP A 234 -4.17 -29.61 -5.65
N GLU A 235 -4.13 -28.35 -5.21
CA GLU A 235 -5.06 -27.30 -5.64
C GLU A 235 -4.49 -26.46 -6.80
N TRP A 236 -3.26 -26.76 -7.24
CA TRP A 236 -2.61 -26.07 -8.33
C TRP A 236 -3.11 -26.57 -9.69
N LEU A 237 -4.13 -25.88 -10.23
CA LEU A 237 -4.60 -26.09 -11.59
C LEU A 237 -3.65 -25.40 -12.58
N MET A 238 -2.70 -26.14 -13.15
CA MET A 238 -1.93 -25.70 -14.32
C MET A 238 -2.36 -26.47 -15.58
N ALA A 239 -2.25 -25.79 -16.71
CA ALA A 239 -2.41 -26.43 -18.00
C ALA A 239 -1.16 -27.30 -18.29
N PRO A 240 -1.28 -28.41 -19.04
CA PRO A 240 -0.16 -29.29 -19.38
C PRO A 240 1.03 -28.53 -20.01
N GLU A 241 0.76 -27.47 -20.76
CA GLU A 241 1.76 -26.64 -21.44
C GLU A 241 2.71 -25.94 -20.46
N ASP A 242 2.20 -25.51 -19.30
CA ASP A 242 3.00 -24.84 -18.27
C ASP A 242 4.00 -25.82 -17.62
N PHE A 243 3.62 -27.10 -17.52
CA PHE A 243 4.48 -28.17 -17.00
C PHE A 243 5.63 -28.49 -17.95
N GLU A 244 5.33 -28.57 -19.26
CA GLU A 244 6.36 -28.74 -20.27
C GLU A 244 7.35 -27.57 -20.25
N GLN A 245 6.87 -26.33 -20.16
CA GLN A 245 7.72 -25.15 -20.11
C GLN A 245 8.62 -25.14 -18.86
N ALA A 246 8.07 -25.48 -17.69
CA ALA A 246 8.83 -25.57 -16.45
C ALA A 246 9.86 -26.70 -16.47
N SER A 247 9.54 -27.84 -17.09
CA SER A 247 10.46 -28.98 -17.23
C SER A 247 11.68 -28.64 -18.10
N ARG A 248 11.49 -27.79 -19.12
CA ARG A 248 12.56 -27.31 -20.01
C ARG A 248 13.46 -26.25 -19.36
N MET A 249 13.00 -25.60 -18.29
CA MET A 249 13.79 -24.61 -17.53
C MET A 249 14.61 -25.22 -16.38
N ARG A 250 14.64 -26.54 -16.22
CA ARG A 250 15.56 -27.19 -15.29
C ARG A 250 16.97 -27.12 -15.89
N LEU A 251 17.82 -26.27 -15.31
CA LEU A 251 19.26 -26.34 -15.56
C LEU A 251 19.81 -27.67 -15.00
N PRO A 252 20.86 -28.24 -15.64
CA PRO A 252 21.48 -29.50 -15.22
C PRO A 252 21.99 -29.48 -13.77
#